data_AF-A0A5P9PRF9-F1
#
_entry.id   AF-A0A5P9PRF9-F1
#
_cell.length_a   1.000
_cell.length_b   1.000
_cell.length_c   1.000
_cell.angle_alpha   90.00
_cell.angle_beta   90.00
_cell.angle_gamma   90.00
#
_symmetry.space_group_name_H-M   'P 1'
#
loop_
_entity.id
_entity.type
_entity.pdbx_description
1 polymer ?
#
loop_
_entity_poly.entity_id
_entity_poly.type
_entity_poly.pdbx_seq_one_letter_code
_entity_poly.pdbx_strand_id
1 'polypeptide(L)'
;MELTGRDFDHIPKRNVRVPVVEFAELWLAAERALDREPTNWRYFGIAQTCRWLACATVRRTDQRPRLADAPITRRFGLAHEETIEAEYLAAERLYWRRPVAPWLAERPGWLEAIVGTLGWAWHRSGKPPLDVHAHTQS
;
A
#
# COMPACT_ATOMS: atom_id res chain seq x y z
N MET A 1 -13.89 0.02 4.53
CA MET A 1 -14.15 -0.79 3.30
C MET A 1 -14.38 -2.23 3.76
N GLU A 2 -15.43 -2.93 3.32
CA GLU A 2 -15.58 -4.34 3.67
C GLU A 2 -14.70 -5.20 2.76
N LEU A 3 -13.49 -5.53 3.24
CA LEU A 3 -12.64 -6.52 2.59
C LEU A 3 -13.26 -7.90 2.74
N THR A 4 -13.47 -8.59 1.63
CA THR A 4 -13.95 -9.97 1.60
C THR A 4 -12.78 -10.94 1.49
N GLY A 5 -12.96 -12.20 1.92
CA GLY A 5 -11.96 -13.27 1.73
C GLY A 5 -11.44 -13.35 0.29
N ARG A 6 -12.32 -13.07 -0.67
CA ARG A 6 -12.07 -13.07 -2.11
C ARG A 6 -11.06 -12.01 -2.55
N ASP A 7 -11.00 -10.87 -1.85
CA ASP A 7 -10.01 -9.82 -2.15
C ASP A 7 -8.58 -10.27 -1.81
N PHE A 8 -8.43 -11.20 -0.86
CA PHE A 8 -7.14 -11.78 -0.47
C PHE A 8 -6.77 -12.98 -1.36
N ASP A 9 -7.74 -13.79 -1.77
CA ASP A 9 -7.50 -14.97 -2.62
C ASP A 9 -6.94 -14.62 -4.01
N HIS A 10 -7.17 -13.38 -4.47
CA HIS A 10 -6.75 -12.91 -5.79
C HIS A 10 -5.47 -12.06 -5.78
N ILE A 11 -4.77 -11.94 -4.64
CA ILE A 11 -3.49 -11.21 -4.59
C ILE A 11 -2.49 -11.85 -5.57
N PRO A 12 -1.99 -11.12 -6.58
CA PRO A 12 -1.04 -11.69 -7.52
C PRO A 12 0.28 -12.00 -6.81
N LYS A 13 0.65 -13.28 -6.73
CA LYS A 13 1.89 -13.74 -6.07
C LYS A 13 3.16 -13.08 -6.61
N ARG A 14 3.15 -12.62 -7.86
CA ARG A 14 4.29 -11.91 -8.48
C ARG A 14 4.42 -10.46 -8.02
N ASN A 15 3.37 -9.86 -7.45
CA ASN A 15 3.37 -8.46 -7.04
C ASN A 15 3.83 -8.26 -5.60
N VAL A 16 3.97 -9.35 -4.83
CA VAL A 16 4.34 -9.34 -3.41
C VAL A 16 5.40 -10.41 -3.18
N ARG A 17 6.54 -10.03 -2.61
CA ARG A 17 7.68 -10.93 -2.35
C ARG A 17 7.75 -11.45 -0.91
N VAL A 18 6.88 -10.96 -0.04
CA VAL A 18 6.64 -11.48 1.32
C VAL A 18 5.52 -12.54 1.29
N PRO A 19 5.35 -13.36 2.34
CA PRO A 19 4.23 -14.29 2.42
C PRO A 19 2.88 -13.59 2.23
N VAL A 20 2.02 -14.15 1.36
CA VAL A 20 0.72 -13.54 1.02
C VAL A 20 -0.17 -13.36 2.25
N VAL A 21 -0.10 -14.28 3.22
CA VAL A 21 -0.85 -14.20 4.48
C VAL A 21 -0.41 -12.97 5.29
N GLU A 22 0.89 -12.76 5.47
CA GLU A 22 1.41 -11.58 6.18
C GLU A 22 1.01 -10.27 5.47
N PHE A 23 1.05 -10.26 4.13
CA PHE A 23 0.59 -9.13 3.34
C PHE A 23 -0.92 -8.86 3.51
N ALA A 24 -1.74 -9.91 3.48
CA ALA A 24 -3.18 -9.81 3.69
C ALA A 24 -3.51 -9.29 5.09
N GLU A 25 -2.79 -9.75 6.12
CA GLU A 25 -2.92 -9.27 7.49
C GLU A 25 -2.58 -7.79 7.62
N LEU A 26 -1.44 -7.35 7.03
CA LEU A 26 -1.06 -5.93 7.01
C LEU A 26 -2.13 -5.09 6.33
N TRP A 27 -2.62 -5.53 5.18
CA TRP A 27 -3.63 -4.81 4.43
C TRP A 27 -4.92 -4.69 5.24
N LEU A 28 -5.41 -5.78 5.81
CA LEU A 28 -6.61 -5.77 6.66
C LEU A 28 -6.45 -4.87 7.87
N ALA A 29 -5.29 -4.90 8.54
CA ALA A 29 -4.99 -4.05 9.67
C ALA A 29 -5.00 -2.57 9.28
N ALA A 30 -4.39 -2.22 8.14
CA ALA A 30 -4.34 -0.85 7.63
C ALA A 30 -5.73 -0.32 7.27
N GLU A 31 -6.59 -1.14 6.66
CA GLU A 31 -7.97 -0.77 6.32
C GLU A 31 -8.81 -0.52 7.57
N ARG A 32 -8.71 -1.40 8.57
CA ARG A 32 -9.39 -1.21 9.86
C ARG A 32 -8.89 0.03 10.61
N ALA A 33 -7.59 0.31 10.56
CA ALA A 33 -7.01 1.49 11.17
C ALA A 33 -7.49 2.77 10.44
N LEU A 34 -7.55 2.74 9.11
CA LEU A 34 -8.07 3.85 8.31
C LEU A 34 -9.58 4.06 8.53
N ASP A 35 -10.38 3.00 8.67
CA ASP A 35 -11.81 3.13 8.96
C ASP A 35 -12.04 3.77 10.36
N ARG A 36 -11.14 3.56 11.33
CA ARG A 36 -11.17 4.21 12.66
C ARG A 36 -10.66 5.64 12.64
N GLU A 37 -9.63 5.92 11.84
CA GLU A 37 -9.01 7.24 11.70
C GLU A 37 -8.95 7.66 10.22
N PRO A 38 -10.07 8.09 9.60
CA PRO A 38 -10.15 8.32 8.16
C PRO A 38 -9.24 9.42 7.61
N THR A 39 -8.78 10.32 8.47
CA THR A 39 -7.88 11.42 8.14
C THR A 39 -6.41 11.10 8.40
N ASN A 40 -6.09 9.88 8.86
CA ASN A 40 -4.73 9.46 9.14
C ASN A 40 -3.99 9.08 7.85
N TRP A 41 -3.15 10.00 7.39
CA TRP A 41 -2.38 9.90 6.16
C TRP A 41 -1.41 8.70 6.10
N ARG A 42 -0.87 8.26 7.25
CA ARG A 42 -0.03 7.07 7.33
C ARG A 42 -0.83 5.81 7.00
N TYR A 43 -1.99 5.60 7.65
CA TYR A 43 -2.85 4.44 7.37
C TYR A 43 -3.38 4.48 5.94
N PHE A 44 -3.71 5.67 5.45
CA PHE A 44 -4.11 5.86 4.06
C PHE A 44 -2.99 5.43 3.09
N GLY A 45 -1.73 5.82 3.33
CA GLY A 45 -0.60 5.45 2.48
C GLY A 45 -0.36 3.93 2.42
N ILE A 46 -0.48 3.24 3.56
CA ILE A 46 -0.33 1.78 3.65
C ILE A 46 -1.47 1.11 2.87
N ALA A 47 -2.72 1.43 3.20
CA ALA A 47 -3.90 0.83 2.56
C ALA A 47 -3.93 1.09 1.05
N GLN A 48 -3.61 2.32 0.62
CA GLN A 48 -3.51 2.70 -0.79
C GLN A 48 -2.50 1.83 -1.53
N THR A 49 -1.31 1.62 -0.95
CA THR A 49 -0.25 0.80 -1.55
C THR A 49 -0.67 -0.66 -1.62
N CYS A 50 -1.22 -1.23 -0.53
CA CYS A 50 -1.67 -2.62 -0.51
C CYS A 50 -2.77 -2.89 -1.55
N ARG A 51 -3.77 -2.00 -1.66
CA ARG A 51 -4.83 -2.08 -2.69
C ARG A 51 -4.24 -2.15 -4.10
N TRP A 52 -3.22 -1.34 -4.39
CA TRP A 52 -2.59 -1.32 -5.71
C TRP A 52 -1.80 -2.61 -5.99
N LEU A 53 -0.97 -3.06 -5.05
CA LEU A 53 -0.20 -4.31 -5.19
C LEU A 53 -1.12 -5.53 -5.35
N ALA A 54 -2.24 -5.56 -4.62
CA ALA A 54 -3.26 -6.59 -4.71
C ALA A 54 -4.12 -6.50 -5.98
N CYS A 55 -3.95 -5.45 -6.80
CA CYS A 55 -4.83 -5.16 -7.95
C CYS A 55 -6.31 -5.06 -7.55
N ALA A 56 -6.57 -4.53 -6.36
CA ALA A 56 -7.90 -4.44 -5.79
C ALA A 56 -8.78 -3.45 -6.56
N THR A 57 -10.07 -3.79 -6.64
CA THR A 57 -11.09 -2.85 -7.12
C THR A 57 -11.55 -1.98 -5.96
N VAL A 58 -11.35 -0.67 -6.08
CA VAL A 58 -11.75 0.32 -5.07
C VAL A 58 -13.01 1.05 -5.53
N ARG A 59 -13.93 1.28 -4.60
CA ARG A 59 -15.14 2.07 -4.82
C ARG A 59 -15.10 3.31 -3.92
N ARG A 60 -15.11 4.50 -4.52
CA ARG A 60 -15.40 5.74 -3.80
C ARG A 60 -16.91 5.97 -3.85
N THR A 61 -17.45 6.62 -2.81
CA THR A 61 -18.85 7.05 -2.81
C THR A 61 -19.15 7.82 -4.09
N ASP A 62 -20.24 7.46 -4.76
CA ASP A 62 -20.71 8.05 -6.03
C ASP A 62 -19.80 7.88 -7.26
N GLN A 63 -18.81 6.98 -7.20
CA GLN A 63 -17.97 6.67 -8.36
C GLN A 63 -18.11 5.21 -8.81
N ARG A 64 -17.91 4.97 -10.11
CA ARG A 64 -17.80 3.62 -10.65
C ARG A 64 -16.60 2.89 -10.00
N PRO A 65 -16.74 1.59 -9.69
CA PRO A 65 -15.60 0.79 -9.24
C PRO A 65 -14.44 0.91 -10.23
N ARG A 66 -13.23 1.08 -9.70
CA ARG A 66 -12.01 1.19 -10.51
C ARG A 66 -10.87 0.43 -9.84
N LEU A 67 -9.89 0.01 -10.62
CA LEU A 67 -8.65 -0.53 -10.04
C LEU A 67 -7.95 0.54 -9.20
N ALA A 68 -7.31 0.11 -8.12
CA ALA A 68 -6.45 0.99 -7.34
C ALA A 68 -5.31 1.53 -8.22
N ASP A 69 -5.00 2.83 -8.06
CA ASP A 69 -3.92 3.49 -8.79
C ASP A 69 -2.61 3.39 -7.99
N ALA A 70 -1.48 3.48 -8.69
CA ALA A 70 -0.18 3.65 -8.04
C ALA A 70 -0.16 4.94 -7.19
N PRO A 71 0.35 4.90 -5.94
CA PRO A 71 0.19 6.00 -4.97
C PRO A 71 0.90 7.31 -5.36
N ILE A 72 2.14 7.23 -5.86
CA ILE A 72 3.04 8.31 -6.26
C ILE A 72 2.89 8.63 -7.75
N THR A 73 3.09 7.66 -8.65
CA THR A 73 3.09 7.95 -10.09
C THR A 73 1.68 8.09 -10.66
N ARG A 74 0.65 7.71 -9.89
CA ARG A 74 -0.76 7.74 -10.31
C ARG A 74 -1.02 6.93 -11.59
N ARG A 75 -0.13 5.97 -11.91
CA ARG A 75 -0.33 5.06 -13.03
C ARG A 75 -1.62 4.28 -12.83
N PHE A 76 -2.43 4.25 -13.89
CA PHE A 76 -3.67 3.50 -13.97
C PHE A 76 -3.39 2.14 -14.62
N GLY A 77 -4.00 1.08 -14.08
CA GLY A 77 -3.83 -0.28 -14.57
C GLY A 77 -3.35 -1.24 -13.49
N LEU A 78 -3.24 -2.52 -13.86
CA LEU A 78 -2.77 -3.56 -12.95
C LEU A 78 -1.29 -3.34 -12.60
N ALA A 79 -0.96 -3.49 -11.32
CA ALA A 79 0.42 -3.56 -10.90
C ALA A 79 1.11 -4.78 -11.52
N HIS A 80 2.29 -4.54 -12.06
CA HIS A 80 3.23 -5.56 -12.52
C HIS A 80 4.66 -5.17 -12.11
N GLU A 81 5.58 -6.12 -12.13
CA GLU A 81 6.92 -5.98 -11.54
C GLU A 81 7.64 -4.68 -11.93
N GLU A 82 7.70 -4.35 -13.22
CA GLU A 82 8.33 -3.12 -13.71
C GLU A 82 7.65 -1.84 -13.19
N THR A 83 6.32 -1.85 -13.05
CA THR A 83 5.61 -0.70 -12.48
C THR A 83 5.82 -0.57 -10.98
N ILE A 84 5.91 -1.71 -10.27
CA ILE A 84 6.14 -1.73 -8.82
C ILE A 84 7.54 -1.20 -8.51
N GLU A 85 8.56 -1.65 -9.25
CA GLU A 85 9.92 -1.14 -9.13
C GLU A 85 9.99 0.37 -9.43
N ALA A 86 9.39 0.81 -10.55
CA ALA A 86 9.38 2.22 -10.90
C ALA A 86 8.66 3.09 -9.86
N GLU A 87 7.60 2.56 -9.25
CA GLU A 87 6.87 3.22 -8.17
C GLU A 87 7.72 3.36 -6.91
N TYR A 88 8.42 2.31 -6.51
CA TYR A 88 9.35 2.34 -5.38
C TYR A 88 10.44 3.40 -5.59
N LEU A 89 11.10 3.38 -6.75
CA LEU A 89 12.12 4.38 -7.08
C LEU A 89 11.56 5.82 -7.15
N ALA A 90 10.30 5.99 -7.56
CA ALA A 90 9.64 7.29 -7.51
C ALA A 90 9.36 7.73 -6.06
N ALA A 91 8.90 6.82 -5.20
CA ALA A 91 8.66 7.07 -3.79
C ALA A 91 9.95 7.44 -3.05
N GLU A 92 11.04 6.67 -3.24
CA GLU A 92 12.33 6.96 -2.62
C GLU A 92 12.92 8.30 -3.07
N ARG A 93 12.88 8.61 -4.37
CA ARG A 93 13.35 9.91 -4.87
C ARG A 93 12.55 11.06 -4.26
N LEU A 94 11.23 10.91 -4.15
CA LEU A 94 10.39 11.92 -3.50
C LEU A 94 10.73 12.05 -2.00
N TYR A 95 11.03 10.93 -1.33
CA TYR A 95 11.35 10.90 0.10
C TYR A 95 12.63 11.65 0.42
N TRP A 96 13.65 11.52 -0.42
CA TRP A 96 14.93 12.22 -0.26
C TRP A 96 14.96 13.64 -0.82
N ARG A 97 13.97 14.03 -1.64
CA ARG A 97 13.90 15.36 -2.23
C ARG A 97 13.84 16.45 -1.15
N ARG A 98 14.71 17.45 -1.28
CA ARG A 98 14.67 18.67 -0.46
C ARG A 98 14.69 19.92 -1.37
N PRO A 99 13.94 20.99 -1.01
CA PRO A 99 13.02 21.09 0.13
C PRO A 99 11.79 20.18 -0.02
N VAL A 100 11.14 19.85 1.10
CA VAL A 100 9.90 19.05 1.10
C VAL A 100 8.79 19.84 0.40
N ALA A 101 8.06 19.18 -0.51
CA ALA A 101 6.98 19.83 -1.24
C ALA A 101 5.82 20.22 -0.29
N PRO A 102 5.21 21.41 -0.42
CA PRO A 102 4.15 21.86 0.50
C PRO A 102 2.97 20.89 0.63
N TRP A 103 2.48 20.34 -0.50
CA TRP A 103 1.38 19.37 -0.50
C TRP A 103 1.71 18.06 0.24
N LEU A 104 2.99 17.72 0.36
CA LEU A 104 3.44 16.53 1.11
C LEU A 104 3.54 16.84 2.60
N ALA A 105 3.90 18.07 2.97
CA ALA A 105 3.90 18.52 4.36
C ALA A 105 2.49 18.47 4.99
N GLU A 106 1.45 18.66 4.18
CA GLU A 106 0.03 18.49 4.57
C GLU A 106 -0.39 17.02 4.78
N ARG A 107 0.48 16.05 4.48
CA ARG A 107 0.21 14.61 4.52
C ARG A 107 1.23 13.87 5.40
N PRO A 108 1.28 14.16 6.70
CA PRO A 108 2.29 13.58 7.60
C PRO A 108 2.25 12.05 7.59
N GLY A 109 3.42 11.43 7.39
CA GLY A 109 3.58 9.97 7.42
C GLY A 109 3.09 9.23 6.17
N TRP A 110 2.49 9.91 5.19
CA TRP A 110 1.96 9.26 3.99
C TRP A 110 3.06 8.66 3.11
N LEU A 111 4.14 9.43 2.88
CA LEU A 111 5.23 8.98 2.02
C LEU A 111 6.10 7.93 2.71
N GLU A 112 6.37 8.09 4.00
CA GLU A 112 7.02 7.10 4.84
C GLU A 112 6.28 5.77 4.80
N ALA A 113 4.94 5.81 4.89
CA ALA A 113 4.09 4.64 4.77
C ALA A 113 4.24 3.93 3.42
N ILE A 114 4.25 4.68 2.31
CA ILE A 114 4.37 4.12 0.96
C ILE A 114 5.75 3.48 0.77
N VAL A 115 6.83 4.21 1.10
CA VAL A 115 8.21 3.71 1.01
C VAL A 115 8.38 2.48 1.89
N GLY A 116 7.88 2.51 3.13
CA GLY A 116 7.95 1.37 4.05
C GLY A 116 7.18 0.15 3.52
N THR A 117 5.98 0.35 2.99
CA THR A 117 5.15 -0.74 2.43
C THR A 117 5.81 -1.36 1.20
N LEU A 118 6.29 -0.56 0.25
CA LEU A 118 6.98 -1.06 -0.95
C LEU A 118 8.33 -1.71 -0.59
N GLY A 119 9.10 -1.10 0.32
CA GLY A 119 10.35 -1.64 0.81
C GLY A 119 10.17 -3.03 1.42
N TRP A 120 9.15 -3.20 2.25
CA TRP A 120 8.83 -4.49 2.87
C TRP A 120 8.22 -5.48 1.86
N ALA A 121 7.12 -5.14 1.20
CA ALA A 121 6.36 -6.07 0.38
C ALA A 121 7.07 -6.45 -0.94
N TRP A 122 7.85 -5.54 -1.53
CA TRP A 122 8.48 -5.74 -2.85
C TRP A 122 10.00 -5.96 -2.76
N HIS A 123 10.73 -5.15 -2.00
CA HIS A 123 12.18 -5.32 -1.82
C HIS A 123 12.57 -6.30 -0.72
N ARG A 124 11.61 -6.79 0.09
CA ARG A 124 11.87 -7.61 1.29
C ARG A 124 12.86 -6.94 2.25
N SER A 125 12.74 -5.62 2.39
CA SER A 125 13.60 -4.78 3.21
C SER A 125 12.81 -4.15 4.35
N GLY A 126 13.44 -3.98 5.50
CA GLY A 126 12.78 -3.40 6.67
C GLY A 126 11.74 -4.33 7.31
N LYS A 127 10.77 -3.72 7.98
CA LYS A 127 9.69 -4.38 8.74
C LYS A 127 8.33 -3.94 8.18
N PRO A 128 7.25 -4.71 8.40
CA PRO A 128 5.92 -4.26 8.04
C PRO A 128 5.62 -2.90 8.72
N PRO A 129 4.97 -1.95 8.01
CA PRO A 129 4.76 -0.59 8.51
C PRO A 129 3.71 -0.47 9.63
N LEU A 130 3.01 -1.58 9.93
CA LEU A 130 2.20 -1.79 11.12
C LEU A 130 2.58 -3.14 11.72
N ASP A 131 2.58 -3.23 13.04
CA ASP A 131 2.73 -4.52 13.72
C ASP A 131 1.51 -5.38 13.41
N VAL A 132 1.73 -6.44 12.65
CA VAL A 132 0.80 -7.54 12.47
C VAL A 132 1.36 -8.77 13.16
N HIS A 133 0.49 -9.57 13.77
CA HIS A 133 0.90 -10.79 14.45
C HIS A 133 1.51 -11.73 13.42
N ALA A 134 2.85 -11.82 13.38
CA ALA A 134 3.51 -12.85 12.62
C ALA A 134 3.05 -14.20 13.19
N HIS A 135 2.22 -14.93 12.45
CA HIS A 135 1.95 -16.32 12.78
C HIS A 135 3.27 -17.09 12.60
N THR A 136 3.99 -17.27 13.70
CA THR A 136 5.08 -18.24 13.82
C THR A 136 4.53 -19.60 13.41
N GLN A 137 4.88 -20.08 12.23
CA GLN A 137 4.67 -21.47 11.87
C GLN A 137 5.63 -22.31 12.72
N SER A 138 5.10 -22.94 13.75
CA SER A 138 5.69 -24.09 14.44
C SER A 138 5.33 -25.38 13.71
#